data_AF-A0A1Q3SNY8-F1
#
_entry.id   AF-A0A1Q3SNY8-F1
#
_cell.length_a   1.000
_cell.length_b   1.000
_cell.length_c   1.000
_cell.angle_alpha   90.00
_cell.angle_beta   90.00
_cell.angle_gamma   90.00
#
_symmetry.space_group_name_H-M   'P 1'
#
loop_
_entity.id
_entity.type
_entity.pdbx_description
1 polymer ?
#
loop_
_entity_poly.entity_id
_entity_poly.type
_entity_poly.pdbx_seq_one_letter_code
_entity_poly.pdbx_strand_id
1 'polypeptide(L)'
;MKENEEDDLPKPKPEEVAKKVEQIKWFLWHGNVYKALQILDNLEFELEPVEENGVVFNKLYLKVVEFKGYIKANQPYIVNYGDRYRNDETISSSFVESTVNEVISKRFVKRQQMRWTKAGAHQLLQVRIQVLNEELRTTFGRWYPGMKPQEEVKEAQKAVA
;
A
#
# COMPACT_ATOMS: atom_id res chain seq x y z
N MET A 1 29.03 40.32 32.99
CA MET A 1 28.72 39.70 31.69
C MET A 1 27.55 38.79 31.95
N LYS A 2 26.36 39.12 31.42
CA LYS A 2 25.19 38.26 31.55
C LYS A 2 25.42 37.10 30.59
N GLU A 3 25.64 35.92 31.14
CA GLU A 3 25.70 34.69 30.36
C GLU A 3 24.37 34.52 29.64
N ASN A 4 24.48 34.07 28.40
CA ASN A 4 23.39 33.92 27.46
C ASN A 4 22.35 32.96 28.06
N GLU A 5 21.18 33.48 28.43
CA GLU A 5 19.93 32.71 28.37
C GLU A 5 19.71 32.44 26.88
N GLU A 6 20.40 31.43 26.36
CA GLU A 6 20.04 30.80 25.11
C GLU A 6 18.63 30.24 25.31
N ASP A 7 17.73 30.67 24.43
CA ASP A 7 16.30 30.42 24.42
C ASP A 7 16.06 28.90 24.16
N ASP A 8 16.39 28.04 25.13
CA ASP A 8 16.25 26.60 25.04
C ASP A 8 14.76 26.27 25.16
N LEU A 9 14.09 26.33 24.01
CA LEU A 9 12.69 25.95 23.86
C LEU A 9 12.49 24.57 24.50
N PRO A 10 11.54 24.42 25.43
CA PRO A 10 11.33 23.16 26.12
C PRO A 10 11.03 22.05 25.11
N LYS A 11 11.77 20.95 25.21
CA LYS A 11 11.64 19.79 24.30
C LYS A 11 10.19 19.33 24.23
N PRO A 12 9.69 19.00 23.02
CA PRO A 12 8.28 18.67 22.83
C PRO A 12 7.93 17.40 23.60
N LYS A 13 6.76 17.42 24.24
CA LYS A 13 6.25 16.23 24.93
C LYS A 13 5.92 15.13 23.90
N PRO A 14 6.01 13.84 24.26
CA PRO A 14 5.67 12.75 23.35
C PRO A 14 4.26 12.88 22.73
N GLU A 15 3.30 13.40 23.50
CA GLU A 15 1.93 13.66 23.03
C GLU A 15 1.86 14.73 21.94
N GLU A 16 2.70 15.76 22.02
CA GLU A 16 2.76 16.84 21.04
C GLU A 16 3.38 16.35 19.73
N VAL A 17 4.45 15.57 19.83
CA VAL A 17 5.05 14.88 18.68
C VAL A 17 4.02 13.96 18.01
N ALA A 18 3.29 13.15 18.78
CA ALA A 18 2.27 12.24 18.25
C ALA A 18 1.15 13.00 17.51
N LYS A 19 0.69 14.13 18.06
CA LYS A 19 -0.31 15.00 17.40
C LYS A 19 0.21 15.53 16.06
N LYS A 20 1.47 15.97 16.00
CA LYS A 20 2.08 16.44 14.74
C LYS A 20 2.19 15.32 13.72
N VAL A 21 2.54 14.11 14.14
CA VAL A 21 2.59 12.93 13.26
C VAL A 21 1.20 12.60 12.68
N GLU A 22 0.14 12.65 13.49
CA GLU A 22 -1.23 12.46 12.98
C GLU A 22 -1.65 13.57 12.00
N GLN A 23 -1.26 14.83 12.25
CA GLN A 23 -1.47 15.92 11.30
C GLN A 23 -0.74 15.68 9.97
N ILE A 24 0.53 15.27 10.02
CA ILE A 24 1.34 14.96 8.83
C ILE A 24 0.65 13.86 8.02
N LYS A 25 0.26 12.76 8.68
CA LYS A 25 -0.48 11.66 8.05
C LYS A 25 -1.77 12.16 7.37
N TRP A 26 -2.54 13.01 8.04
CA TRP A 26 -3.75 13.58 7.47
C TRP A 26 -3.46 14.41 6.21
N PHE A 27 -2.43 15.27 6.23
CA PHE A 27 -2.07 16.05 5.04
C PHE A 27 -1.61 15.18 3.89
N LEU A 28 -0.78 14.16 4.16
CA LEU A 28 -0.31 13.21 3.14
C LEU A 28 -1.48 12.42 2.54
N TRP A 29 -2.45 12.01 3.36
CA TRP A 29 -3.67 11.34 2.88
C TRP A 29 -4.47 12.20 1.88
N HIS A 30 -4.45 13.51 2.07
CA HIS A 30 -5.12 14.48 1.18
C HIS A 30 -4.20 15.03 0.07
N GLY A 31 -3.05 14.40 -0.17
CA GLY A 31 -2.08 14.83 -1.18
C GLY A 31 -1.41 16.18 -0.90
N ASN A 32 -1.59 16.75 0.30
CA ASN A 32 -1.02 18.04 0.67
C ASN A 32 0.41 17.88 1.21
N VAL A 33 1.33 17.57 0.30
CA VAL A 33 2.75 17.36 0.63
C VAL A 33 3.39 18.63 1.19
N TYR A 34 2.97 19.81 0.72
CA TYR A 34 3.49 21.09 1.18
C TYR A 34 3.29 21.30 2.69
N LYS A 35 2.05 21.17 3.18
CA LYS A 35 1.78 21.32 4.62
C LYS A 35 2.40 20.21 5.46
N ALA A 36 2.44 18.98 4.95
CA ALA A 36 3.13 17.88 5.61
C ALA A 36 4.62 18.18 5.82
N LEU A 37 5.29 18.71 4.78
CA LEU A 37 6.70 19.09 4.86
C LEU A 37 6.95 20.25 5.82
N GLN A 38 6.07 21.26 5.87
CA GLN A 38 6.19 22.35 6.84
C GLN A 38 6.14 21.86 8.30
N ILE A 39 5.25 20.92 8.60
CA ILE A 39 5.15 20.36 9.96
C ILE A 39 6.37 19.50 10.26
N LEU A 40 6.89 18.76 9.27
CA LEU A 40 8.13 17.99 9.40
C LEU A 40 9.35 18.89 9.61
N ASP A 41 9.45 20.02 8.92
CA ASP A 41 10.53 21.00 9.11
C ASP A 41 10.53 21.54 10.54
N ASN A 42 9.36 21.92 11.07
CA ASN A 42 9.23 22.38 12.46
C ASN A 42 9.54 21.26 13.46
N LEU A 43 9.09 20.03 13.19
CA LEU A 43 9.34 18.89 14.07
C LEU A 43 10.81 18.48 14.08
N GLU A 44 11.51 18.58 12.95
CA GLU A 44 12.96 18.34 12.87
C GLU A 44 13.73 19.36 13.71
N PHE A 45 13.37 20.65 13.60
CA PHE A 45 13.98 21.72 14.39
C PHE A 45 13.77 21.52 15.90
N GLU A 46 12.55 21.21 16.34
CA GLU A 46 12.26 20.96 17.76
C GLU A 46 12.93 19.68 18.33
N LEU A 47 13.31 18.75 17.45
CA LEU A 47 13.97 17.50 17.82
C LEU A 47 15.49 17.57 17.62
N GLU A 48 16.05 18.75 17.35
CA GLU A 48 17.48 18.89 17.08
C GLU A 48 18.33 18.28 18.23
N PRO A 49 19.32 17.43 17.91
CA PRO A 49 20.13 16.77 18.92
C PRO A 49 20.98 17.77 19.72
N VAL A 50 20.84 17.77 21.05
CA VAL A 50 21.73 18.45 21.99
C VAL A 50 22.44 17.43 22.90
N GLU A 51 23.55 17.80 23.53
CA GLU A 51 24.37 16.88 24.35
C GLU A 51 23.57 16.17 25.47
N GLU A 52 22.53 16.82 25.98
CA GLU A 52 21.66 16.29 27.04
C GLU A 52 20.59 15.31 26.53
N ASN A 53 20.46 15.11 25.22
CA ASN A 53 19.45 14.22 24.65
C ASN A 53 19.79 12.75 24.89
N GLY A 54 18.80 12.00 25.39
CA GLY A 54 18.89 10.55 25.47
C GLY A 54 18.92 9.88 24.09
N VAL A 55 19.49 8.67 24.04
CA VAL A 55 19.63 7.86 22.82
C VAL A 55 18.30 7.68 22.06
N VAL A 56 17.19 7.57 22.77
CA VAL A 56 15.84 7.42 22.17
C VAL A 56 15.43 8.66 21.40
N PHE A 57 15.72 9.85 21.93
CA PHE A 57 15.38 11.13 21.30
C PHE A 57 16.18 11.34 20.01
N ASN A 58 17.49 11.06 20.03
CA ASN A 58 18.34 11.15 18.85
C ASN A 58 17.91 10.17 17.74
N LYS A 59 17.44 8.96 18.12
CA LYS A 59 16.84 8.03 17.15
C LYS A 59 15.55 8.58 16.53
N LEU A 60 14.71 9.24 17.33
CA LEU A 60 13.48 9.85 16.84
C LEU A 60 13.80 10.98 15.84
N TYR A 61 14.74 11.86 16.16
CA TYR A 61 15.23 12.89 15.25
C TYR A 61 15.68 12.30 13.91
N LEU A 62 16.55 11.28 13.92
CA LEU A 62 17.01 10.62 12.70
C LEU A 62 15.85 10.05 11.88
N LYS A 63 14.84 9.47 12.54
CA LYS A 63 13.65 8.96 11.85
C LYS A 63 12.82 10.07 11.21
N VAL A 64 12.72 11.23 11.84
CA VAL A 64 12.02 12.40 11.26
C VAL A 64 12.78 12.93 10.04
N VAL A 65 14.11 13.04 10.12
CA VAL A 65 14.96 13.45 8.99
C VAL A 65 14.84 12.48 7.82
N GLU A 66 14.97 11.17 8.07
CA GLU A 66 14.80 10.12 7.07
C GLU A 66 13.41 10.18 6.42
N PHE A 67 12.36 10.33 7.24
CA PHE A 67 10.99 10.38 6.76
C PHE A 67 10.73 11.62 5.88
N LYS A 68 11.19 12.79 6.31
CA LYS A 68 11.13 14.02 5.50
C LYS A 68 11.87 13.87 4.18
N GLY A 69 13.08 13.30 4.20
CA GLY A 69 13.85 13.01 2.99
C GLY A 69 13.08 12.10 2.03
N TYR A 70 12.46 11.04 2.55
CA TYR A 70 11.61 10.13 1.78
C TYR A 70 10.41 10.86 1.15
N ILE A 71 9.69 11.68 1.91
CA ILE A 71 8.54 12.43 1.41
C ILE A 71 8.95 13.41 0.31
N LYS A 72 10.08 14.14 0.48
CA LYS A 72 10.60 15.04 -0.55
C LYS A 72 10.95 14.30 -1.84
N ALA A 73 11.66 13.18 -1.73
CA ALA A 73 12.06 12.38 -2.90
C ALA A 73 10.86 11.77 -3.65
N ASN A 74 9.79 11.43 -2.93
CA ASN A 74 8.62 10.76 -3.50
C ASN A 74 7.43 11.70 -3.74
N GLN A 75 7.59 13.01 -3.57
CA GLN A 75 6.51 14.00 -3.70
C GLN A 75 5.67 13.84 -4.98
N PRO A 76 6.24 13.61 -6.18
CA PRO A 76 5.45 13.42 -7.40
C PRO A 76 4.58 12.16 -7.40
N TYR A 77 4.89 11.18 -6.54
CA TYR A 77 4.20 9.89 -6.46
C TYR A 77 3.20 9.81 -5.31
N ILE A 78 3.08 10.86 -4.47
CA ILE A 78 2.13 10.87 -3.37
C ILE A 78 0.72 11.10 -3.92
N VAL A 79 -0.12 10.06 -3.79
CA VAL A 79 -1.50 10.05 -4.26
C VAL A 79 -2.41 10.75 -3.25
N ASN A 80 -3.36 11.55 -3.76
CA ASN A 80 -4.43 12.12 -2.94
C ASN A 80 -5.53 11.05 -2.70
N TYR A 81 -5.37 10.26 -1.63
CA TYR A 81 -6.34 9.22 -1.28
C TYR A 81 -7.70 9.79 -0.84
N GLY A 82 -7.72 10.99 -0.24
CA GLY A 82 -8.97 11.67 0.10
C GLY A 82 -9.81 12.00 -1.14
N ASP A 83 -9.16 12.37 -2.25
CA ASP A 83 -9.85 12.64 -3.50
C ASP A 83 -10.34 11.37 -4.18
N ARG A 84 -9.50 10.32 -4.20
CA ARG A 84 -9.91 8.98 -4.67
C ARG A 84 -11.13 8.47 -3.93
N TYR A 85 -11.16 8.59 -2.61
CA TYR A 85 -12.28 8.17 -1.79
C TYR A 85 -13.58 8.89 -2.15
N ARG A 86 -13.53 10.19 -2.42
CA ARG A 86 -14.73 10.97 -2.81
C ARG A 86 -15.23 10.67 -4.22
N ASN A 87 -14.36 10.12 -5.06
CA ASN A 87 -14.68 9.74 -6.44
C ASN A 87 -14.92 8.22 -6.60
N ASP A 88 -15.06 7.48 -5.49
CA ASP A 88 -15.23 6.02 -5.48
C ASP A 88 -14.13 5.24 -6.25
N GLU A 89 -12.92 5.82 -6.32
CA GLU A 89 -11.77 5.18 -6.93
C GLU A 89 -11.10 4.19 -5.96
N THR A 90 -10.47 3.15 -6.51
CA THR A 90 -9.72 2.17 -5.71
C THR A 90 -8.58 2.84 -4.93
N ILE A 91 -8.71 2.84 -3.61
CA ILE A 91 -7.75 3.45 -2.68
C ILE A 91 -6.53 2.56 -2.47
N SER A 92 -6.69 1.24 -2.45
CA SER A 92 -5.60 0.31 -2.20
C SER A 92 -5.80 -1.03 -2.89
N SER A 93 -4.69 -1.60 -3.38
CA SER A 93 -4.59 -3.00 -3.78
C SER A 93 -4.52 -3.96 -2.58
N SER A 94 -4.49 -3.46 -1.33
CA SER A 94 -4.28 -4.26 -0.12
C SER A 94 -5.22 -5.45 0.03
N PHE A 95 -6.49 -5.32 -0.38
CA PHE A 95 -7.44 -6.43 -0.38
C PHE A 95 -7.03 -7.54 -1.37
N VAL A 96 -6.62 -7.15 -2.57
CA VAL A 96 -6.11 -8.07 -3.61
C VAL A 96 -4.80 -8.69 -3.15
N GLU A 97 -3.87 -7.89 -2.64
CA GLU A 97 -2.59 -8.34 -2.10
C GLU A 97 -2.75 -9.31 -0.93
N SER A 98 -3.67 -9.03 0.00
CA SER A 98 -4.00 -9.91 1.12
C SER A 98 -4.58 -11.24 0.64
N THR A 99 -5.49 -11.20 -0.33
CA THR A 99 -6.06 -12.40 -0.94
C THR A 99 -4.98 -13.24 -1.62
N VAL A 100 -4.07 -12.60 -2.36
CA VAL A 100 -2.92 -13.27 -2.98
C VAL A 100 -2.01 -13.86 -1.91
N ASN A 101 -1.70 -13.12 -0.85
CA ASN A 101 -0.84 -13.57 0.24
C ASN A 101 -1.47 -14.75 1.01
N GLU A 102 -2.78 -14.77 1.19
CA GLU A 102 -3.49 -15.90 1.79
C GLU A 102 -3.44 -17.13 0.89
N VAL A 103 -3.68 -16.99 -0.41
CA VAL A 103 -3.57 -18.10 -1.37
C VAL A 103 -2.14 -18.65 -1.39
N ILE A 104 -1.14 -17.76 -1.40
CA ILE A 104 0.27 -18.15 -1.32
C ILE A 104 0.52 -18.88 -0.01
N SER A 105 0.10 -18.33 1.13
CA SER A 105 0.32 -18.96 2.44
C SER A 105 -0.35 -20.33 2.54
N LYS A 106 -1.61 -20.46 2.09
CA LYS A 106 -2.36 -21.73 2.08
C LYS A 106 -1.72 -22.80 1.22
N ARG A 107 -1.09 -22.42 0.08
CA ARG A 107 -0.54 -23.37 -0.89
C ARG A 107 0.97 -23.59 -0.77
N PHE A 108 1.70 -22.67 -0.13
CA PHE A 108 3.17 -22.68 -0.10
C PHE A 108 3.76 -22.71 1.32
N VAL A 109 3.00 -22.35 2.37
CA VAL A 109 3.50 -22.29 3.75
C VAL A 109 2.95 -23.43 4.60
N LYS A 110 3.86 -24.06 5.37
CA LYS A 110 3.68 -25.15 6.34
C LYS A 110 2.95 -26.41 5.81
N ARG A 111 3.74 -27.47 5.62
CA ARG A 111 3.36 -28.87 5.30
C ARG A 111 2.91 -29.18 3.86
N GLN A 112 2.87 -28.22 2.93
CA GLN A 112 2.68 -28.45 1.48
C GLN A 112 3.66 -27.64 0.62
N GLN A 113 4.98 -27.77 0.80
CA GLN A 113 5.94 -27.15 -0.12
C GLN A 113 5.89 -27.82 -1.49
N MET A 114 5.09 -27.28 -2.42
CA MET A 114 5.11 -27.66 -3.83
C MET A 114 6.02 -26.72 -4.63
N ARG A 115 6.89 -27.32 -5.44
CA ARG A 115 7.90 -26.70 -6.30
C ARG A 115 7.29 -26.29 -7.63
N TRP A 116 6.68 -25.11 -7.69
CA TRP A 116 6.21 -24.56 -8.97
C TRP A 116 7.35 -23.82 -9.64
N THR A 117 7.58 -24.08 -10.93
CA THR A 117 8.44 -23.20 -11.73
C THR A 117 7.72 -21.87 -11.96
N LYS A 118 8.46 -20.80 -12.24
CA LYS A 118 7.89 -19.47 -12.58
C LYS A 118 6.82 -19.57 -13.68
N ALA A 119 7.05 -20.43 -14.67
CA ALA A 119 6.11 -20.71 -15.75
C ALA A 119 4.81 -21.36 -15.25
N GLY A 120 4.91 -22.39 -14.39
CA GLY A 120 3.72 -23.04 -13.83
C GLY A 120 2.88 -22.09 -12.97
N ALA A 121 3.52 -21.25 -12.15
CA ALA A 121 2.82 -20.27 -11.32
C ALA A 121 2.08 -19.22 -12.18
N HIS A 122 2.71 -18.77 -13.26
CA HIS A 122 2.08 -17.86 -14.22
C HIS A 122 0.83 -18.49 -14.87
N GLN A 123 0.93 -19.74 -15.36
CA GLN A 123 -0.19 -20.44 -15.98
C GLN A 123 -1.35 -20.66 -14.99
N LEU A 124 -1.05 -20.96 -13.72
CA LEU A 124 -2.08 -21.09 -12.68
C LEU A 124 -2.86 -19.80 -12.48
N LEU A 125 -2.15 -18.66 -12.42
CA LEU A 125 -2.77 -17.35 -12.25
C LEU A 125 -3.67 -17.02 -13.43
N GLN A 126 -3.24 -17.31 -14.67
CA GLN A 126 -4.08 -17.13 -15.87
C GLN A 126 -5.39 -17.94 -15.78
N VAL A 127 -5.30 -19.22 -15.42
CA VAL A 127 -6.49 -20.07 -15.22
C VAL A 127 -7.36 -19.52 -14.10
N ARG A 128 -6.77 -19.08 -12.97
CA ARG A 128 -7.54 -18.56 -11.84
C ARG A 128 -8.27 -17.26 -12.18
N ILE A 129 -7.62 -16.36 -12.93
CA ILE A 129 -8.24 -15.12 -13.42
C ILE A 129 -9.42 -15.46 -14.33
N GLN A 130 -9.24 -16.39 -15.28
CA GLN A 130 -10.34 -16.83 -16.14
C GLN A 130 -11.50 -17.48 -15.37
N VAL A 131 -11.23 -18.16 -14.25
CA VAL A 131 -12.31 -18.66 -13.36
C VAL A 131 -13.02 -17.51 -12.66
N LEU A 132 -12.29 -16.53 -12.13
CA LEU A 132 -12.87 -15.38 -11.43
C LEU A 132 -13.68 -14.48 -12.36
N ASN A 133 -13.27 -14.37 -13.62
CA ASN A 133 -13.99 -13.64 -14.66
C ASN A 133 -15.12 -14.46 -15.29
N GLU A 134 -15.31 -15.72 -14.88
CA GLU A 134 -16.28 -16.67 -15.49
C GLU A 134 -16.01 -16.99 -16.98
N GLU A 135 -14.82 -16.67 -17.48
CA GLU A 135 -14.39 -16.81 -18.88
C GLU A 135 -13.74 -18.16 -19.20
N LEU A 136 -13.41 -18.96 -18.18
CA LEU A 136 -12.66 -20.22 -18.37
C LEU A 136 -13.38 -21.15 -19.34
N ARG A 137 -14.69 -21.35 -19.17
CA ARG A 137 -15.49 -22.26 -20.00
C ARG A 137 -15.53 -21.81 -21.46
N THR A 138 -15.69 -20.51 -21.68
CA THR A 138 -15.71 -19.88 -23.02
C THR A 138 -14.35 -20.04 -23.70
N THR A 139 -13.26 -19.81 -22.97
CA THR A 139 -11.89 -20.00 -23.48
C THR A 139 -11.65 -21.45 -23.90
N PHE A 140 -12.08 -22.41 -23.08
CA PHE A 140 -12.00 -23.84 -23.40
C PHE A 140 -12.87 -24.21 -24.60
N GLY A 141 -14.08 -23.65 -24.73
CA GLY A 141 -14.96 -23.86 -25.88
C GLY A 141 -14.35 -23.37 -27.20
N ARG A 142 -13.56 -22.29 -27.17
CA ARG A 142 -12.82 -21.79 -28.35
C ARG A 142 -11.70 -22.73 -28.78
N TRP A 143 -10.96 -23.29 -27.83
CA TRP A 143 -9.85 -24.22 -28.13
C TRP A 143 -10.33 -25.64 -28.45
N TYR A 144 -11.41 -26.06 -27.81
CA TYR A 144 -12.01 -27.37 -27.94
C TYR A 144 -13.50 -27.22 -28.29
N PRO A 145 -13.84 -27.17 -29.60
CA PRO A 145 -15.21 -26.95 -30.07
C PRO A 145 -16.24 -27.98 -29.59
N GLY A 146 -15.81 -29.15 -29.09
CA GLY A 146 -16.68 -30.17 -28.49
C GLY A 146 -17.08 -29.90 -27.03
N MET A 147 -16.53 -28.85 -26.40
CA MET A 147 -16.73 -28.54 -24.96
C MET A 147 -17.69 -27.36 -24.72
N LYS A 148 -18.50 -27.01 -25.74
CA LYS A 148 -19.41 -25.85 -25.71
C LYS A 148 -20.28 -25.80 -24.46
N PRO A 149 -20.62 -24.60 -23.95
CA PRO A 149 -21.53 -24.44 -22.83
C PRO A 149 -22.88 -25.11 -23.13
N GLN A 150 -23.49 -25.74 -22.12
CA GLN A 150 -24.70 -26.53 -22.28
C GLN A 150 -25.93 -25.70 -22.74
N GLU A 151 -25.83 -24.36 -22.66
CA GLU A 151 -26.83 -23.42 -23.16
C GLU A 151 -26.79 -23.32 -24.69
N GLU A 152 -25.61 -23.26 -25.32
CA GLU A 152 -25.46 -23.23 -26.79
C GLU A 152 -25.85 -24.58 -27.43
N VAL A 153 -25.62 -25.69 -26.73
CA VAL A 153 -26.00 -27.03 -27.23
C VAL A 153 -27.53 -27.18 -27.29
N LYS A 154 -28.26 -26.57 -26.36
CA LYS A 154 -29.73 -26.60 -26.34
C LYS A 154 -30.36 -25.68 -27.39
N GLU A 155 -29.80 -24.51 -27.63
CA GLU A 155 -30.28 -23.61 -28.69
C GLU A 155 -29.99 -24.15 -30.09
N ALA A 156 -28.80 -24.70 -30.32
CA ALA A 156 -28.44 -25.32 -31.60
C ALA A 156 -29.29 -26.56 -31.92
N GLN A 157 -29.72 -27.33 -30.91
CA GLN A 157 -30.62 -28.48 -31.09
C GLN A 157 -32.07 -28.08 -31.34
N LYS A 158 -32.53 -26.95 -30.81
CA LYS A 158 -33.86 -26.39 -31.10
C LYS A 158 -33.97 -25.74 -32.49
N ALA A 159 -32.87 -25.22 -33.03
CA ALA A 159 -32.85 -24.61 -34.36
C ALA A 159 -32.81 -25.64 -35.52
N VAL A 160 -32.60 -26.92 -35.21
CA VAL A 160 -32.48 -28.02 -36.18
C VAL A 160 -33.68 -28.98 -36.13
N ALA A 161 -34.62 -28.77 -35.19
CA ALA A 161 -35.90 -29.49 -35.08
C ALA A 161 -37.05 -28.61 -35.60
#